data_AF-A0A560XC38-F1
#
_entry.id   AF-A0A560XC38-F1
#
_cell.length_a   1.000
_cell.length_b   1.000
_cell.length_c   1.000
_cell.angle_alpha   90.00
_cell.angle_beta   90.00
_cell.angle_gamma   90.00
#
_symmetry.space_group_name_H-M   'P 1'
#
loop_
_entity.id
_entity.type
_entity.pdbx_description
1 polymer ?
#
loop_
_entity_poly.entity_id
_entity_poly.type
_entity_poly.pdbx_seq_one_letter_code
_entity_poly.pdbx_strand_id
1 'polypeptide(L)'
;MGDDGSVPTGRRPPEPFTPFHFQLVLLRRMADHNPGPVEDARRELGASLADMREANRRWQAMVRSPRPRPALSRYRSVLGEPESRTPRRVGDLDCEAWRWPVPLWPDLRFEVLTPAGGGAVWNEWLVRAPGAPAPVLRTVEDLTPWSCTVDEAARAFAPARPLEGSAPTRWGLAFTAPDAAGARHEVVAEFTWGLLQRTAVSGAPPR
;
A
#
# COMPACT_ATOMS: atom_id res chain seq x y z
N MET A 1 9.92 -56.75 24.46
CA MET A 1 9.50 -55.66 25.37
C MET A 1 10.00 -54.38 24.72
N GLY A 2 9.10 -53.56 24.19
CA GLY A 2 9.47 -52.31 23.53
C GLY A 2 9.86 -51.25 24.55
N ASP A 3 10.64 -50.28 24.11
CA ASP A 3 10.64 -48.96 24.72
C ASP A 3 10.62 -47.90 23.62
N ASP A 4 9.84 -46.87 23.91
CA ASP A 4 9.00 -46.12 23.01
C ASP A 4 9.75 -44.87 22.53
N GLY A 5 10.10 -44.84 21.25
CA GLY A 5 10.68 -43.68 20.60
C GLY A 5 9.65 -42.58 20.47
N SER A 6 9.46 -41.81 21.55
CA SER A 6 8.56 -40.66 21.56
C SER A 6 9.11 -39.57 20.61
N VAL A 7 8.58 -39.54 19.39
CA VAL A 7 8.80 -38.44 18.44
C VAL A 7 8.01 -37.24 18.94
N PRO A 8 8.63 -36.10 19.28
CA PRO A 8 7.87 -34.90 19.62
C PRO A 8 7.27 -34.35 18.32
N THR A 9 6.01 -34.66 18.05
CA THR A 9 5.18 -33.97 17.04
C THR A 9 4.72 -32.62 17.60
N GLY A 10 5.65 -31.83 18.11
CA GLY A 10 5.42 -30.43 18.42
C GLY A 10 5.39 -29.64 17.11
N ARG A 11 4.20 -29.34 16.59
CA ARG A 11 4.04 -28.38 15.50
C ARG A 11 4.71 -27.08 15.93
N ARG A 12 5.89 -26.79 15.36
CA ARG A 12 6.65 -25.56 15.65
C ARG A 12 5.67 -24.39 15.54
N PRO A 13 5.58 -23.51 16.55
CA PRO A 13 4.73 -22.35 16.44
C PRO A 13 5.12 -21.59 15.17
N PRO A 14 4.15 -21.18 14.34
CA PRO A 14 4.46 -20.46 13.12
C PRO A 14 5.27 -19.22 13.47
N GLU A 15 6.30 -18.94 12.66
CA GLU A 15 7.15 -17.77 12.87
C GLU A 15 6.30 -16.50 13.03
N PRO A 16 6.68 -15.54 13.88
CA PRO A 16 5.92 -14.32 14.07
C PRO A 16 5.63 -13.61 12.74
N PHE A 17 4.44 -13.02 12.63
CA PHE A 17 4.14 -12.14 11.49
C PHE A 17 4.74 -10.77 11.80
N THR A 18 5.60 -10.26 10.91
CA THR A 18 6.46 -9.08 11.15
C THR A 18 6.27 -8.02 10.06
N PRO A 19 6.87 -6.82 10.17
CA PRO A 19 6.80 -5.81 9.11
C PRO A 19 7.32 -6.31 7.75
N PHE A 20 8.30 -7.21 7.75
CA PHE A 20 8.76 -7.90 6.55
C PHE A 20 7.62 -8.61 5.82
N HIS A 21 6.85 -9.44 6.53
CA HIS A 21 5.71 -10.16 5.97
C HIS A 21 4.61 -9.20 5.50
N PHE A 22 4.42 -8.08 6.21
CA PHE A 22 3.45 -7.06 5.81
C PHE A 22 3.81 -6.42 4.46
N GLN A 23 5.08 -6.13 4.21
CA GLN A 23 5.52 -5.60 2.91
C GLN A 23 5.24 -6.60 1.77
N LEU A 24 5.35 -7.90 2.02
CA LEU A 24 4.95 -8.93 1.05
C LEU A 24 3.43 -8.93 0.77
N VAL A 25 2.59 -8.57 1.75
CA VAL A 25 1.14 -8.38 1.52
C VAL A 25 0.90 -7.21 0.57
N LEU A 26 1.61 -6.10 0.77
CA LEU A 26 1.51 -4.93 -0.10
C LEU A 26 1.87 -5.30 -1.54
N LEU A 27 3.05 -5.93 -1.71
CA LEU A 27 3.55 -6.42 -2.99
C LEU A 27 2.60 -7.40 -3.67
N ARG A 28 2.01 -8.35 -2.92
CA ARG A 28 1.08 -9.33 -3.51
C ARG A 28 -0.10 -8.64 -4.20
N ARG A 29 -0.62 -7.55 -3.63
CA ARG A 29 -1.75 -6.82 -4.20
C ARG A 29 -1.33 -5.99 -5.42
N MET A 30 -0.13 -5.39 -5.37
CA MET A 30 0.44 -4.65 -6.50
C MET A 30 0.77 -5.57 -7.70
N ALA A 31 1.10 -6.84 -7.44
CA ALA A 31 1.41 -7.83 -8.47
C ALA A 31 0.24 -8.10 -9.43
N ASP A 32 -1.00 -7.77 -9.03
CA ASP A 32 -2.17 -7.86 -9.90
C ASP A 32 -2.06 -6.89 -11.11
N HIS A 33 -1.23 -5.85 -11.00
CA HIS A 33 -1.04 -4.81 -12.03
C HIS A 33 0.40 -4.74 -12.55
N ASN A 34 1.39 -4.88 -11.67
CA ASN A 34 2.81 -4.68 -11.98
C ASN A 34 3.66 -5.87 -11.53
N PRO A 35 3.57 -7.04 -12.20
CA PRO A 35 4.30 -8.23 -11.79
C PRO A 35 5.83 -8.05 -11.86
N GLY A 36 6.35 -7.28 -12.82
CA GLY A 36 7.79 -7.01 -12.99
C GLY A 36 8.41 -6.27 -11.79
N PRO A 37 8.00 -5.01 -11.51
CA PRO A 37 8.48 -4.27 -10.34
C PRO A 37 8.33 -5.03 -9.01
N VAL A 38 7.26 -5.83 -8.87
CA VAL A 38 7.08 -6.69 -7.69
C VAL A 38 8.11 -7.81 -7.60
N GLU A 39 8.47 -8.41 -8.73
CA GLU A 39 9.51 -9.42 -8.75
C GLU A 39 10.86 -8.86 -8.27
N ASP A 40 11.23 -7.68 -8.76
CA ASP A 40 12.48 -7.00 -8.38
C ASP A 40 12.48 -6.65 -6.88
N ALA A 41 11.42 -6.01 -6.39
CA ALA A 41 11.28 -5.68 -4.97
C ALA A 41 11.29 -6.92 -4.06
N ARG A 42 10.68 -8.01 -4.51
CA ARG A 42 10.69 -9.28 -3.77
C ARG A 42 12.11 -9.87 -3.72
N ARG A 43 12.88 -9.78 -4.79
CA ARG A 43 14.29 -10.23 -4.85
C ARG A 43 15.17 -9.39 -3.92
N GLU A 44 14.98 -8.08 -3.88
CA GLU A 44 15.66 -7.19 -2.94
C GLU A 44 15.39 -7.58 -1.47
N LEU A 45 14.14 -7.94 -1.17
CA LEU A 45 13.75 -8.46 0.15
C LEU A 45 14.24 -9.90 0.43
N GLY A 46 14.85 -10.59 -0.54
CA GLY A 46 15.26 -11.99 -0.38
C GLY A 46 14.10 -12.97 -0.19
N ALA A 47 12.87 -12.57 -0.52
CA ALA A 47 11.67 -13.38 -0.34
C ALA A 47 11.39 -14.25 -1.56
N SER A 48 10.79 -15.42 -1.40
CA SER A 48 10.27 -16.25 -2.50
C SER A 48 8.83 -15.87 -2.89
N LEU A 49 8.36 -16.32 -4.05
CA LEU A 49 6.94 -16.20 -4.42
C LEU A 49 6.04 -16.98 -3.43
N ALA A 50 6.55 -18.08 -2.87
CA ALA A 50 5.86 -18.87 -1.85
C ALA A 50 5.72 -18.06 -0.55
N ASP A 51 6.76 -17.36 -0.11
CA ASP A 51 6.72 -16.51 1.09
C ASP A 51 5.68 -15.40 0.94
N MET A 52 5.63 -14.77 -0.24
CA MET A 52 4.64 -13.73 -0.52
C MET A 52 3.21 -14.28 -0.49
N ARG A 53 2.97 -15.47 -1.06
CA ARG A 53 1.65 -16.13 -1.02
C ARG A 53 1.26 -16.50 0.41
N GLU A 54 2.20 -17.03 1.18
CA GLU A 54 1.98 -17.43 2.56
C GLU A 54 1.72 -16.23 3.48
N ALA A 55 2.48 -15.15 3.33
CA ALA A 55 2.26 -13.89 4.04
C ALA A 55 0.85 -13.34 3.77
N ASN A 56 0.43 -13.28 2.50
CA ASN A 56 -0.92 -12.84 2.16
C ASN A 56 -2.00 -13.79 2.72
N ARG A 57 -1.80 -15.10 2.67
CA ARG A 57 -2.75 -16.08 3.26
C ARG A 57 -2.93 -15.84 4.76
N ARG A 58 -1.82 -15.68 5.49
CA ARG A 58 -1.82 -15.40 6.94
C ARG A 58 -2.49 -14.06 7.26
N TRP A 59 -2.21 -13.02 6.47
CA TRP A 59 -2.85 -11.71 6.61
C TRP A 59 -4.36 -11.78 6.41
N GLN A 60 -4.82 -12.43 5.33
CA GLN A 60 -6.24 -12.61 5.07
C GLN A 60 -6.94 -13.40 6.18
N ALA A 61 -6.28 -14.40 6.77
CA ALA A 61 -6.79 -15.11 7.94
C ALA A 61 -6.93 -14.20 9.18
N MET A 62 -5.98 -13.28 9.40
CA MET A 62 -6.07 -12.28 10.48
C MET A 62 -7.21 -11.29 10.24
N VAL A 63 -7.39 -10.81 9.01
CA VAL A 63 -8.44 -9.85 8.64
C VAL A 63 -9.84 -10.46 8.80
N ARG A 64 -10.02 -11.74 8.44
CA ARG A 64 -11.30 -12.45 8.54
C ARG A 64 -11.59 -13.02 9.93
N SER A 65 -10.68 -12.87 10.89
CA SER A 65 -10.88 -13.42 12.22
C SER A 65 -12.09 -12.74 12.89
N PRO A 66 -13.06 -13.49 13.44
CA PRO A 66 -14.29 -12.94 14.03
C PRO A 66 -14.06 -12.21 15.37
N ARG A 67 -12.80 -12.01 15.78
CA ARG A 67 -12.50 -11.33 17.04
C ARG A 67 -12.79 -9.83 16.92
N PRO A 68 -13.53 -9.23 17.85
CA PRO A 68 -13.82 -7.80 17.87
C PRO A 68 -12.56 -7.05 18.31
N ARG A 69 -11.59 -6.91 17.41
CA ARG A 69 -10.40 -6.09 17.61
C ARG A 69 -10.48 -4.88 16.67
N PRO A 70 -10.32 -3.64 17.17
CA PRO A 70 -10.26 -2.46 16.32
C PRO A 70 -9.19 -2.66 15.24
N ALA A 71 -9.48 -2.33 13.99
CA ALA A 71 -8.59 -2.62 12.86
C ALA A 71 -7.16 -2.08 13.07
N LEU A 72 -7.01 -0.92 13.72
CA LEU A 72 -5.72 -0.33 14.12
C LEU A 72 -4.85 -1.28 14.98
N SER A 73 -5.46 -2.04 15.90
CA SER A 73 -4.73 -2.95 16.78
C SER A 73 -4.02 -4.07 16.01
N ARG A 74 -4.56 -4.49 14.86
CA ARG A 74 -3.92 -5.45 13.96
C ARG A 74 -2.63 -4.87 13.38
N TYR A 75 -2.66 -3.63 12.88
CA TYR A 75 -1.45 -2.98 12.35
C TYR A 75 -0.42 -2.80 13.45
N ARG A 76 -0.79 -2.31 14.64
CA ARG A 76 0.15 -2.21 15.77
C ARG A 76 0.78 -3.55 16.17
N SER A 77 0.01 -4.63 16.15
CA SER A 77 0.54 -5.97 16.49
C SER A 77 1.54 -6.51 15.47
N VAL A 78 1.47 -6.07 14.21
CA VAL A 78 2.31 -6.54 13.11
C VAL A 78 3.49 -5.61 12.83
N LEU A 79 3.22 -4.30 12.86
CA LEU A 79 4.17 -3.23 12.51
C LEU A 79 4.91 -2.68 13.74
N GLY A 80 4.47 -3.03 14.95
CA GLY A 80 5.02 -2.50 16.19
C GLY A 80 4.51 -1.09 16.49
N GLU A 81 5.31 -0.33 17.23
CA GLU A 81 4.98 1.04 17.59
C GLU A 81 5.09 1.95 16.35
N PRO A 82 4.10 2.81 16.06
CA PRO A 82 4.20 3.81 15.01
C PRO A 82 5.40 4.73 15.22
N GLU A 83 5.97 5.20 14.12
CA GLU A 83 6.94 6.30 14.14
C GLU A 83 6.29 7.63 14.49
N SER A 84 5.04 7.83 14.07
CA SER A 84 4.28 9.02 14.44
C SER A 84 2.77 8.78 14.50
N ARG A 85 2.13 9.58 15.35
CA ARG A 85 0.68 9.73 15.44
C ARG A 85 0.36 11.22 15.35
N THR A 86 -0.35 11.62 14.30
CA THR A 86 -0.66 13.03 14.05
C THR A 86 -2.16 13.24 13.97
N PRO A 87 -2.74 14.18 14.74
CA PRO A 87 -4.12 14.61 14.55
C PRO A 87 -4.33 15.18 13.15
N ARG A 88 -5.44 14.83 12.50
CA ARG A 88 -5.80 15.32 11.18
C ARG A 88 -7.29 15.63 11.13
N ARG A 89 -7.66 16.71 10.46
CA ARG A 89 -9.06 17.04 10.19
C ARG A 89 -9.37 16.74 8.73
N VAL A 90 -10.41 15.94 8.48
CA VAL A 90 -10.90 15.60 7.14
C VAL A 90 -12.35 16.06 7.04
N GLY A 91 -12.57 17.18 6.35
CA GLY A 91 -13.85 17.91 6.44
C GLY A 91 -14.09 18.35 7.89
N ASP A 92 -15.22 17.98 8.46
CA ASP A 92 -15.56 18.30 9.86
C ASP A 92 -15.07 17.23 10.86
N LEU A 93 -14.53 16.12 10.36
CA LEU A 93 -14.20 14.94 11.15
C LEU A 93 -12.78 15.00 11.71
N ASP A 94 -12.63 14.73 13.01
CA ASP A 94 -11.34 14.55 13.67
C ASP A 94 -10.83 13.12 13.50
N CYS A 95 -9.60 13.00 13.02
CA CYS A 95 -8.91 11.75 12.73
C CYS A 95 -7.54 11.72 13.39
N GLU A 96 -6.99 10.51 13.51
CA GLU A 96 -5.58 10.27 13.81
C GLU A 96 -4.93 9.52 12.65
N ALA A 97 -3.82 10.06 12.16
CA ALA A 97 -2.96 9.41 11.18
C ALA A 97 -1.80 8.71 11.91
N TRP A 98 -1.75 7.39 11.80
CA TRP A 98 -0.74 6.52 12.41
C TRP A 98 0.21 6.04 11.32
N ARG A 99 1.51 6.25 11.49
CA ARG A 99 2.50 6.01 10.42
C ARG A 99 3.60 5.06 10.88
N TRP A 100 3.92 4.09 10.03
CA TRP A 100 5.03 3.16 10.23
C TRP A 100 6.03 3.22 9.07
N PRO A 101 7.32 3.00 9.35
CA PRO A 101 8.31 2.78 8.31
C PRO A 101 8.01 1.48 7.55
N VAL A 102 8.29 1.50 6.25
CA VAL A 102 8.23 0.33 5.36
C VAL A 102 9.57 0.24 4.62
N PRO A 103 10.55 -0.53 5.13
CA PRO A 103 11.94 -0.48 4.64
C PRO A 103 12.16 -0.61 3.12
N LEU A 104 11.26 -1.30 2.40
CA LEU A 104 11.29 -1.39 0.94
C LEU A 104 11.09 -0.04 0.24
N TRP A 105 10.37 0.88 0.88
CA TRP A 105 10.16 2.24 0.40
C TRP A 105 10.62 3.24 1.48
N PRO A 106 11.93 3.53 1.57
CA PRO A 106 12.51 4.30 2.66
C PRO A 106 11.94 5.73 2.77
N ASP A 107 11.56 6.31 1.63
CA ASP A 107 10.95 7.65 1.55
C ASP A 107 9.44 7.64 1.76
N LEU A 108 8.82 6.48 2.00
CA LEU A 108 7.39 6.35 2.25
C LEU A 108 7.11 5.86 3.67
N ARG A 109 5.87 6.04 4.09
CA ARG A 109 5.30 5.48 5.32
C ARG A 109 4.00 4.79 4.99
N PHE A 110 3.71 3.70 5.67
CA PHE A 110 2.37 3.15 5.68
C PHE A 110 1.55 3.92 6.72
N GLU A 111 0.56 4.68 6.26
CA GLU A 111 -0.37 5.45 7.06
C GLU A 111 -1.70 4.69 7.21
N VAL A 112 -2.15 4.57 8.45
CA VAL A 112 -3.50 4.14 8.80
C VAL A 112 -4.23 5.35 9.38
N LEU A 113 -5.31 5.77 8.74
CA LEU A 113 -6.17 6.85 9.18
C LEU A 113 -7.40 6.28 9.91
N THR A 114 -7.63 6.71 11.14
CA THR A 114 -8.79 6.31 11.96
C THR A 114 -9.50 7.54 12.53
N PRO A 115 -10.82 7.46 12.83
CA PRO A 115 -11.47 8.50 13.63
C PRO A 115 -10.79 8.64 15.00
N ALA A 116 -10.70 9.86 15.52
CA ALA A 116 -10.01 10.16 16.79
C ALA A 116 -10.67 9.47 18.01
N GLY A 117 -11.98 9.20 17.94
CA GLY A 117 -12.71 8.42 18.95
C GLY A 117 -12.53 6.90 18.86
N GLY A 118 -11.65 6.43 17.97
CA GLY A 118 -11.53 5.02 17.62
C GLY A 118 -12.64 4.57 16.65
N GLY A 119 -12.45 3.40 16.03
CA GLY A 119 -13.40 2.84 15.08
C GLY A 119 -12.75 2.12 13.91
N ALA A 120 -13.48 2.03 12.81
CA ALA A 120 -12.99 1.45 11.57
C ALA A 120 -11.85 2.28 10.99
N VAL A 121 -10.91 1.61 10.32
CA VAL A 121 -9.88 2.28 9.50
C VAL A 121 -10.59 2.89 8.30
N TRP A 122 -10.34 4.18 8.07
CA TRP A 122 -10.90 4.90 6.93
C TRP A 122 -10.01 4.74 5.70
N ASN A 123 -8.70 4.95 5.87
CA ASN A 123 -7.72 4.80 4.79
C ASN A 123 -6.47 4.08 5.28
N GLU A 124 -5.86 3.31 4.38
CA GLU A 124 -4.61 2.57 4.62
C GLU A 124 -3.68 2.65 3.41
N TRP A 125 -2.79 3.64 3.39
CA TRP A 125 -2.00 4.01 2.21
C TRP A 125 -0.51 4.17 2.49
N LEU A 126 0.30 3.96 1.47
CA LEU A 126 1.65 4.49 1.39
C LEU A 126 1.57 5.99 1.11
N VAL A 127 2.19 6.78 1.98
CA VAL A 127 2.28 8.24 1.90
C VAL A 127 3.75 8.66 1.95
N ARG A 128 4.07 9.84 1.40
CA ARG A 128 5.42 10.40 1.49
C ARG A 128 5.81 10.62 2.95
N ALA A 129 7.00 10.15 3.33
CA ALA A 129 7.53 10.40 4.66
C ALA A 129 7.72 11.92 4.88
N PRO A 130 7.45 12.44 6.10
CA PRO A 130 7.72 13.84 6.40
C PRO A 130 9.18 14.21 6.10
N GLY A 131 9.40 15.27 5.33
CA GLY A 131 10.73 15.74 4.95
C GLY A 131 11.40 14.99 3.78
N ALA A 132 10.84 13.86 3.32
CA ALA A 132 11.32 13.20 2.12
C ALA A 132 10.93 14.01 0.86
N PRO A 133 11.80 14.06 -0.16
CA PRO A 133 11.50 14.77 -1.39
C PRO A 133 10.31 14.14 -2.12
N ALA A 134 9.37 14.98 -2.54
CA ALA A 134 8.27 14.56 -3.41
C ALA A 134 8.79 14.39 -4.86
N PRO A 135 8.22 13.48 -5.65
CA PRO A 135 8.57 13.34 -7.06
C PRO A 135 8.17 14.61 -7.82
N VAL A 136 8.98 14.98 -8.81
CA VAL A 136 8.66 16.08 -9.72
C VAL A 136 7.82 15.52 -10.85
N LEU A 137 6.50 15.76 -10.80
CA LEU A 137 5.55 15.29 -11.79
C LEU A 137 5.14 16.47 -12.68
N ARG A 138 5.48 16.42 -13.96
CA ARG A 138 5.19 17.45 -14.95
C ARG A 138 4.40 16.89 -16.12
N THR A 139 4.71 15.67 -16.54
CA THR A 139 4.10 15.05 -17.71
C THR A 139 3.54 13.66 -17.43
N VAL A 140 2.81 13.11 -18.39
CA VAL A 140 2.32 11.73 -18.34
C VAL A 140 3.47 10.74 -18.18
N GLU A 141 4.63 11.01 -18.78
CA GLU A 141 5.81 10.14 -18.72
C GLU A 141 6.45 10.05 -17.33
N ASP A 142 6.22 11.03 -16.45
CA ASP A 142 6.68 10.98 -15.06
C ASP A 142 5.86 10.00 -14.20
N LEU A 143 4.71 9.53 -14.71
CA LEU A 143 3.78 8.63 -14.04
C LEU A 143 4.10 7.16 -14.29
N THR A 144 5.32 6.75 -13.94
CA THR A 144 5.73 5.34 -13.97
C THR A 144 5.20 4.58 -12.74
N PRO A 145 5.07 3.24 -12.80
CA PRO A 145 4.69 2.44 -11.63
C PRO A 145 5.52 2.81 -10.40
N TRP A 146 4.83 3.06 -9.29
CA TRP A 146 5.36 3.43 -7.99
C TRP A 146 6.07 4.79 -7.88
N SER A 147 6.02 5.64 -8.92
CA SER A 147 6.71 6.95 -8.89
C SER A 147 6.09 7.93 -7.90
N CYS A 148 4.79 7.85 -7.66
CA CYS A 148 4.08 8.80 -6.81
C CYS A 148 2.90 8.20 -6.03
N THR A 149 2.50 8.94 -5.00
CA THR A 149 1.29 8.68 -4.20
C THR A 149 0.06 9.36 -4.80
N VAL A 150 -1.13 8.97 -4.35
CA VAL A 150 -2.41 9.60 -4.74
C VAL A 150 -2.40 11.11 -4.49
N ASP A 151 -1.96 11.53 -3.30
CA ASP A 151 -1.92 12.95 -2.91
C ASP A 151 -0.94 13.77 -3.77
N GLU A 152 0.20 13.18 -4.16
CA GLU A 152 1.18 13.81 -5.03
C GLU A 152 0.63 13.98 -6.45
N ALA A 153 0.00 12.95 -7.02
CA ALA A 153 -0.63 13.04 -8.34
C ALA A 153 -1.79 14.05 -8.37
N ALA A 154 -2.67 14.02 -7.36
CA ALA A 154 -3.80 14.94 -7.26
C ALA A 154 -3.37 16.41 -7.15
N ARG A 155 -2.23 16.67 -6.48
CA ARG A 155 -1.65 18.01 -6.39
C ARG A 155 -0.99 18.44 -7.69
N ALA A 156 -0.22 17.56 -8.32
CA ALA A 156 0.53 17.87 -9.53
C ALA A 156 -0.38 18.16 -10.73
N PHE A 157 -1.49 17.43 -10.86
CA PHE A 157 -2.39 17.50 -12.01
C PHE A 157 -3.78 18.01 -11.61
N ALA A 158 -3.84 19.13 -10.91
CA ALA A 158 -5.10 19.76 -10.55
C ALA A 158 -5.80 20.39 -11.77
N PRO A 159 -7.15 20.32 -11.87
CA PRO A 159 -8.05 19.61 -10.96
C PRO A 159 -8.05 18.09 -11.21
N ALA A 160 -7.93 17.33 -10.13
CA ALA A 160 -8.02 15.87 -10.18
C ALA A 160 -9.34 15.40 -9.55
N ARG A 161 -10.02 14.48 -10.23
CA ARG A 161 -11.32 13.92 -9.81
C ARG A 161 -11.12 12.50 -9.29
N PRO A 162 -11.47 12.21 -8.02
CA PRO A 162 -11.48 10.84 -7.51
C PRO A 162 -12.43 9.94 -8.30
N LEU A 163 -11.99 8.71 -8.53
CA LEU A 163 -12.79 7.64 -9.09
C LEU A 163 -12.88 6.50 -8.08
N GLU A 164 -14.05 5.87 -8.00
CA GLU A 164 -14.23 4.68 -7.16
C GLU A 164 -13.32 3.56 -7.65
N GLY A 165 -12.53 2.98 -6.74
CA GLY A 165 -11.63 1.89 -7.07
C GLY A 165 -12.37 0.56 -7.25
N SER A 166 -11.83 -0.32 -8.11
CA SER A 166 -12.45 -1.62 -8.39
C SER A 166 -12.36 -2.64 -7.23
N ALA A 167 -11.77 -2.27 -6.09
CA ALA A 167 -11.57 -3.10 -4.90
C ALA A 167 -11.20 -2.25 -3.67
N PRO A 168 -11.31 -2.75 -2.42
CA PRO A 168 -11.14 -1.94 -1.20
C PRO A 168 -9.80 -1.20 -1.04
N THR A 169 -8.73 -1.69 -1.65
CA THR A 169 -7.37 -1.12 -1.59
C THR A 169 -6.96 -0.38 -2.87
N ARG A 170 -7.89 -0.31 -3.84
CA ARG A 170 -7.67 0.33 -5.13
C ARG A 170 -8.31 1.70 -5.11
N TRP A 171 -7.68 2.64 -5.77
CA TRP A 171 -8.18 4.00 -5.91
C TRP A 171 -7.91 4.48 -7.34
N GLY A 172 -8.83 5.27 -7.90
CA GLY A 172 -8.65 5.87 -9.21
C GLY A 172 -8.62 7.40 -9.12
N LEU A 173 -7.89 8.03 -10.04
CA LEU A 173 -7.85 9.47 -10.18
C LEU A 173 -7.92 9.83 -11.66
N ALA A 174 -8.87 10.67 -12.05
CA ALA A 174 -8.94 11.26 -13.39
C ALA A 174 -8.41 12.69 -13.36
N PHE A 175 -7.55 13.05 -14.32
CA PHE A 175 -7.00 14.39 -14.46
C PHE A 175 -6.48 14.63 -15.88
N THR A 176 -6.19 15.88 -16.21
CA THR A 176 -5.51 16.24 -17.46
C THR A 176 -4.02 16.47 -17.20
N ALA A 177 -3.15 15.86 -18.01
CA ALA A 177 -1.69 16.05 -17.93
C ALA A 177 -1.10 16.28 -19.33
N PRO A 178 -0.07 17.13 -19.47
CA PRO A 178 0.66 17.23 -20.73
C PRO A 178 1.56 16.01 -20.95
N ASP A 179 1.82 15.64 -22.19
CA ASP A 179 2.95 14.77 -22.55
C ASP A 179 4.26 15.58 -22.67
N ALA A 180 5.35 14.90 -23.02
CA ALA A 180 6.65 15.55 -23.24
C ALA A 180 6.65 16.59 -24.37
N ALA A 181 5.69 16.53 -25.30
CA ALA A 181 5.52 17.52 -26.37
C ALA A 181 4.59 18.69 -25.96
N GLY A 182 4.03 18.64 -24.75
CA GLY A 182 3.11 19.64 -24.22
C GLY A 182 1.64 19.42 -24.62
N ALA A 183 1.32 18.37 -25.37
CA ALA A 183 -0.06 18.05 -25.72
C ALA A 183 -0.80 17.50 -24.49
N ARG A 184 -2.02 17.99 -24.26
CA ARG A 184 -2.81 17.62 -23.08
C ARG A 184 -3.63 16.35 -23.33
N HIS A 185 -3.59 15.45 -22.36
CA HIS A 185 -4.30 14.19 -22.40
C HIS A 185 -5.19 14.01 -21.18
N GLU A 186 -6.32 13.35 -21.39
CA GLU A 186 -7.15 12.84 -20.29
C GLU A 186 -6.51 11.55 -19.77
N VAL A 187 -6.15 11.55 -18.49
CA VAL A 187 -5.45 10.47 -17.82
C VAL A 187 -6.31 9.89 -16.71
N VAL A 188 -6.38 8.57 -16.67
CA VAL A 188 -6.89 7.81 -15.53
C VAL A 188 -5.73 7.08 -14.88
N ALA A 189 -5.36 7.48 -13.67
CA ALA A 189 -4.35 6.82 -12.86
C ALA A 189 -4.99 5.87 -11.85
N GLU A 190 -4.47 4.65 -11.79
CA GLU A 190 -4.89 3.62 -10.83
C GLU A 190 -3.82 3.42 -9.76
N PHE A 191 -4.25 3.37 -8.51
CA PHE A 191 -3.39 3.24 -7.34
C PHE A 191 -3.75 1.98 -6.57
N THR A 192 -2.78 1.42 -5.87
CA THR A 192 -2.96 0.32 -4.92
C THR A 192 -2.16 0.67 -3.67
N TRP A 193 -2.81 0.61 -2.50
CA TRP A 193 -2.24 1.13 -1.25
C TRP A 193 -1.81 2.59 -1.37
N GLY A 194 -2.53 3.41 -2.15
CA GLY A 194 -2.18 4.82 -2.36
C GLY A 194 -0.95 5.08 -3.25
N LEU A 195 -0.31 4.05 -3.80
CA LEU A 195 0.87 4.16 -4.66
C LEU A 195 0.51 3.85 -6.12
N LEU A 196 1.01 4.67 -7.06
CA LEU A 196 0.66 4.58 -8.48
C LEU A 196 0.98 3.21 -9.07
N GLN A 197 0.04 2.59 -9.77
CA GLN A 197 0.27 1.31 -10.43
C GLN A 197 0.36 1.48 -11.95
N ARG A 198 -0.61 2.17 -12.55
CA ARG A 198 -0.64 2.36 -14.00
C ARG A 198 -1.49 3.56 -14.37
N THR A 199 -1.32 4.02 -15.59
CA THR A 199 -2.14 5.06 -16.20
C THR A 199 -2.77 4.55 -17.49
N ALA A 200 -3.99 4.98 -17.76
CA ALA A 200 -4.63 4.90 -19.06
C ALA A 200 -4.79 6.32 -19.61
N VAL A 201 -4.42 6.52 -20.88
CA VAL A 201 -4.44 7.83 -21.53
C VAL A 201 -5.44 7.76 -22.68
N SER A 202 -6.44 8.64 -22.67
CA SER A 202 -7.40 8.76 -23.77
C SER A 202 -6.92 9.85 -24.74
N GLY A 203 -6.86 9.53 -26.04
CA GLY A 203 -6.58 10.53 -27.08
C GLY A 203 -5.25 10.40 -27.82
N ALA A 204 -4.45 9.35 -27.60
CA ALA A 204 -3.34 9.07 -28.51
C ALA A 204 -3.92 8.73 -29.90
N PRO A 205 -3.54 9.45 -30.99
CA PRO A 205 -3.91 8.99 -32.33
C PRO A 205 -3.33 7.56 -32.52
N PRO A 206 -4.03 6.68 -33.25
CA PRO A 206 -3.49 5.36 -33.54
C PRO A 206 -2.13 5.52 -34.21
N ARG A 207 -1.13 4.82 -33.67
CA ARG A 207 0.16 4.63 -34.36
C ARG A 207 -0.02 3.76 -35.59
#